data_AF-A0A1M7QIC9-F1
#
_entry.id   AF-A0A1M7QIC9-F1
#
_cell.length_a   1.000
_cell.length_b   1.000
_cell.length_c   1.000
_cell.angle_alpha   90.00
_cell.angle_beta   90.00
_cell.angle_gamma   90.00
#
_symmetry.space_group_name_H-M   'P 1'
#
loop_
_entity.id
_entity.type
_entity.pdbx_description
1 polymer ?
#
loop_
_entity_poly.entity_id
_entity_poly.type
_entity_poly.pdbx_seq_one_letter_code
_entity_poly.pdbx_strand_id
1 'polypeptide(L)'
;MKKRTIFIALPVLIILLVTIYGLRPISTSTLEDTEVIQGNLVSIGSNEKTRDISLKIEGYDKNYYINRGLDGARDIVNLSSEMVRSEVEIFYAKHWTPLDPFGKNKHVSRIVWNGDLIYDEINK
;
A
#
# COMPACT_ATOMS: atom_id res chain seq x y z
N MET A 1 -20.49 8.67 41.11
CA MET A 1 -19.58 7.60 40.66
C MET A 1 -19.80 7.21 39.19
N LYS A 2 -21.03 6.95 38.72
CA LYS A 2 -21.33 6.52 37.32
C LYS A 2 -20.76 7.42 36.21
N LYS A 3 -20.83 8.75 36.35
CA LYS A 3 -20.28 9.68 35.33
C LYS A 3 -18.76 9.55 35.16
N ARG A 4 -18.01 9.43 36.26
CA ARG A 4 -16.54 9.25 36.23
C ARG A 4 -16.14 7.94 35.55
N THR A 5 -16.90 6.86 35.76
CA THR A 5 -16.67 5.57 35.08
C THR A 5 -16.91 5.67 33.58
N ILE A 6 -17.96 6.38 33.13
CA ILE A 6 -18.24 6.59 31.69
C ILE A 6 -17.13 7.43 31.04
N PHE A 7 -16.64 8.48 31.71
CA PHE A 7 -15.54 9.32 31.22
C PHE A 7 -14.22 8.55 31.01
N ILE A 8 -14.02 7.43 31.70
CA ILE A 8 -12.84 6.58 31.54
C ILE A 8 -13.12 5.44 30.55
N ALA A 9 -14.31 4.84 30.61
CA ALA A 9 -14.67 3.70 29.77
C ALA A 9 -14.70 4.04 28.28
N LEU A 10 -15.20 5.23 27.92
CA LEU A 10 -15.31 5.64 26.52
C LEU A 10 -13.95 5.83 25.84
N PRO A 11 -12.97 6.57 26.41
CA PRO A 11 -11.63 6.65 25.85
C PRO A 11 -10.95 5.28 25.72
N VAL A 12 -11.09 4.42 26.74
CA VAL A 12 -10.52 3.07 26.71
C VAL A 12 -11.11 2.24 25.56
N LEU A 13 -12.43 2.32 25.36
CA LEU A 13 -13.08 1.64 24.24
C LEU A 13 -12.60 2.19 22.89
N ILE A 14 -12.44 3.51 22.75
CA ILE A 14 -11.93 4.11 21.51
C ILE A 14 -10.51 3.63 21.21
N ILE A 15 -9.63 3.63 22.22
CA ILE A 15 -8.25 3.13 22.07
C ILE A 15 -8.26 1.66 21.66
N LEU A 16 -9.11 0.84 22.27
CA LEU A 16 -9.25 -0.57 21.92
C LEU A 16 -9.68 -0.75 20.46
N LEU A 17 -10.69 0.00 20.00
CA LEU A 17 -11.15 -0.03 18.61
C LEU A 17 -10.07 0.41 17.63
N VAL A 18 -9.39 1.53 17.90
CA VAL A 18 -8.27 2.01 17.05
C VAL A 18 -7.16 0.98 16.98
N THR A 19 -6.86 0.28 18.08
CA THR A 19 -5.83 -0.76 18.10
C THR A 19 -6.25 -1.96 17.26
N ILE A 20 -7.48 -2.47 17.44
CA ILE A 20 -7.99 -3.64 16.70
C ILE A 20 -8.02 -3.36 15.19
N TYR A 21 -8.53 -2.20 14.79
CA TYR A 21 -8.63 -1.85 13.36
C TYR A 21 -7.33 -1.32 12.77
N GLY A 22 -6.47 -0.70 13.58
CA GLY A 22 -5.19 -0.13 13.15
C GLY A 22 -4.09 -1.17 12.97
N LEU A 23 -4.15 -2.28 13.71
CA LEU A 23 -3.18 -3.38 13.63
C LEU A 23 -3.68 -4.58 12.82
N ARG A 24 -4.79 -4.43 12.07
CA ARG A 24 -5.27 -5.46 11.16
C ARG A 24 -4.23 -5.69 10.06
N PRO A 25 -3.83 -6.94 9.77
CA PRO A 25 -2.89 -7.21 8.69
C PRO A 25 -3.46 -6.79 7.34
N ILE A 26 -2.57 -6.40 6.44
CA ILE A 26 -2.88 -6.16 5.03
C ILE A 26 -3.02 -7.54 4.37
N SER A 27 -4.15 -7.79 3.69
CA SER A 27 -4.32 -8.98 2.85
C SER A 27 -4.01 -8.62 1.40
N THR A 28 -3.12 -9.37 0.77
CA THR A 28 -2.84 -9.34 -0.67
C THR A 28 -2.76 -10.74 -1.26
N SER A 29 -3.23 -11.74 -0.52
CA SER A 29 -3.14 -13.16 -0.90
C SER A 29 -3.94 -13.47 -2.15
N THR A 30 -4.99 -12.71 -2.47
CA THR A 30 -5.88 -12.96 -3.60
C THR A 30 -6.11 -11.70 -4.43
N LEU A 31 -6.51 -11.88 -5.70
CA LEU A 31 -6.92 -10.75 -6.55
C LEU A 31 -8.18 -10.05 -6.03
N GLU A 32 -9.07 -10.78 -5.35
CA GLU A 32 -10.31 -10.23 -4.77
C GLU A 32 -10.01 -9.16 -3.71
N ASP A 33 -8.91 -9.33 -2.97
CA ASP A 33 -8.41 -8.38 -1.98
C ASP A 33 -7.70 -7.17 -2.60
N THR A 34 -7.64 -7.06 -3.93
CA THR A 34 -6.93 -6.00 -4.63
C THR A 34 -7.84 -5.09 -5.45
N GLU A 35 -7.46 -3.82 -5.53
CA GLU A 35 -7.96 -2.86 -6.51
C GLU A 35 -6.91 -2.65 -7.60
N VAL A 36 -7.38 -2.36 -8.81
CA VAL A 36 -6.53 -2.16 -9.98
C VAL A 36 -6.66 -0.72 -10.45
N ILE A 37 -5.52 -0.11 -10.76
CA ILE A 37 -5.46 1.15 -11.48
C ILE A 37 -4.51 1.03 -12.67
N GLN A 38 -4.78 1.84 -13.69
CA GLN A 38 -3.92 2.01 -14.85
C GLN A 38 -3.58 3.49 -14.98
N GLY A 39 -2.32 3.80 -15.25
CA GLY A 39 -1.90 5.19 -15.47
C GLY A 39 -0.40 5.35 -15.63
N ASN A 40 0.01 6.56 -15.99
CA ASN A 40 1.41 6.88 -16.24
C ASN A 40 2.20 6.94 -14.93
N LEU A 41 3.34 6.26 -14.91
CA LEU A 41 4.26 6.31 -13.77
C LEU A 41 5.00 7.66 -13.74
N VAL A 42 4.89 8.38 -12.63
CA VAL A 42 5.54 9.69 -12.44
C VAL A 42 6.94 9.53 -11.85
N SER A 43 7.08 8.64 -10.87
CA SER A 43 8.35 8.42 -10.18
C SER A 43 8.42 7.06 -9.51
N ILE A 44 9.62 6.51 -9.46
CA ILE A 44 10.00 5.37 -8.62
C ILE A 44 11.06 5.84 -7.64
N GLY A 45 10.91 5.53 -6.36
CA GLY A 45 11.91 5.80 -5.33
C GLY A 45 12.12 4.59 -4.44
N SER A 46 13.34 4.37 -3.98
CA SER A 46 13.66 3.32 -3.00
C SER A 46 14.12 3.90 -1.67
N ASN A 47 13.89 3.16 -0.59
CA ASN A 47 14.44 3.48 0.73
C ASN A 47 15.30 2.31 1.20
N GLU A 48 16.62 2.47 1.17
CA GLU A 48 17.57 1.41 1.56
C GLU A 48 17.44 0.98 3.03
N LYS A 49 16.96 1.86 3.93
CA LYS A 49 16.82 1.55 5.36
C LYS A 49 15.62 0.64 5.63
N THR A 50 14.47 0.96 5.05
CA THR A 50 13.25 0.15 5.20
C THR A 50 13.15 -0.95 4.15
N ARG A 51 13.98 -0.86 3.11
CA ARG A 51 14.02 -1.72 1.91
C ARG A 51 12.79 -1.60 1.02
N ASP A 52 12.01 -0.54 1.17
CA ASP A 52 10.77 -0.33 0.43
C ASP A 52 11.01 0.31 -0.93
N ILE A 53 10.08 0.06 -1.86
CA ILE A 53 9.96 0.78 -3.12
C ILE A 53 8.67 1.60 -3.09
N SER A 54 8.70 2.82 -3.61
CA SER A 54 7.57 3.75 -3.71
C SER A 54 7.35 4.16 -5.15
N LEU A 55 6.08 4.32 -5.52
CA LEU A 55 5.60 4.57 -6.88
C LEU A 55 4.57 5.71 -6.80
N LYS A 56 4.62 6.61 -7.78
CA LYS A 56 3.60 7.66 -7.96
C LYS A 56 2.99 7.55 -9.35
N ILE A 57 1.66 7.64 -9.42
CA ILE A 57 0.90 7.55 -10.67
C ILE A 57 0.23 8.88 -10.94
N GLU A 58 0.28 9.31 -12.20
CA GLU A 58 -0.32 10.56 -12.65
C GLU A 58 -1.83 10.58 -12.39
N GLY A 59 -2.34 11.71 -11.89
CA GLY A 59 -3.76 11.87 -11.56
C GLY A 59 -4.22 11.22 -10.25
N TYR A 60 -3.36 10.45 -9.56
CA TYR A 60 -3.68 9.83 -8.28
C TYR A 60 -2.91 10.47 -7.13
N ASP A 61 -3.63 11.09 -6.20
CA ASP A 61 -3.06 11.64 -4.96
C ASP A 61 -2.96 10.55 -3.87
N LYS A 62 -2.17 9.51 -4.18
CA LYS A 62 -1.88 8.33 -3.34
C LYS A 62 -0.39 7.96 -3.48
N ASN A 63 0.20 7.43 -2.42
CA ASN A 63 1.52 6.81 -2.41
C ASN A 63 1.35 5.30 -2.53
N TYR A 64 1.83 4.73 -3.64
CA TYR A 64 1.87 3.29 -3.84
C TYR A 64 3.23 2.78 -3.38
N TYR A 65 3.27 1.68 -2.66
CA TYR A 65 4.53 1.15 -2.12
C TYR A 65 4.58 -0.37 -2.12
N ILE A 66 5.78 -0.91 -2.28
CA ILE A 66 6.08 -2.33 -2.11
C ILE A 66 6.91 -2.46 -0.83
N ASN A 67 6.33 -3.05 0.21
CA ASN A 67 7.02 -3.33 1.47
C ASN A 67 8.19 -4.30 1.22
N ARG A 68 9.40 -3.95 1.66
CA ARG A 68 10.63 -4.70 1.38
C ARG A 68 10.84 -4.98 -0.13
N GLY A 69 10.37 -4.09 -1.00
CA GLY A 69 10.48 -4.25 -2.45
C GLY A 69 11.91 -4.48 -2.96
N LEU A 70 12.94 -4.00 -2.26
CA LEU A 70 14.34 -4.26 -2.65
C LEU A 70 14.79 -5.73 -2.47
N ASP A 71 14.00 -6.56 -1.76
CA ASP A 71 14.28 -7.99 -1.58
C ASP A 71 13.77 -8.87 -2.73
N GLY A 72 12.70 -8.44 -3.43
CA GLY A 72 12.02 -9.27 -4.44
C GLY A 72 11.52 -8.54 -5.69
N ALA A 73 11.67 -7.23 -5.75
CA ALA A 73 11.20 -6.36 -6.83
C ALA A 73 12.27 -5.34 -7.24
N ARG A 74 13.55 -5.64 -6.99
CA ARG A 74 14.68 -4.73 -7.23
C ARG A 74 14.79 -4.29 -8.70
N ASP A 75 14.36 -5.14 -9.62
CA ASP A 75 14.39 -4.85 -11.06
C ASP A 75 13.53 -3.64 -11.43
N ILE A 76 12.46 -3.34 -10.68
CA ILE A 76 11.66 -2.11 -10.87
C ILE A 76 12.54 -0.86 -10.73
N VAL A 77 13.47 -0.86 -9.78
CA VAL A 77 14.37 0.28 -9.55
C VAL A 77 15.36 0.41 -10.71
N ASN A 78 15.88 -0.72 -11.20
CA ASN A 78 16.80 -0.75 -12.33
C ASN A 78 16.12 -0.27 -13.64
N LEU A 79 14.85 -0.62 -13.83
CA LEU A 79 14.04 -0.25 -15.00
C LEU A 79 13.40 1.15 -14.88
N SER A 80 13.69 1.89 -13.80
CA SER A 80 13.00 3.14 -13.49
C SER A 80 13.05 4.18 -14.61
N SER A 81 14.18 4.31 -15.31
CA SER A 81 14.30 5.27 -16.43
C SER A 81 13.41 4.94 -17.62
N GLU A 82 13.09 3.66 -17.82
CA GLU A 82 12.26 3.18 -18.94
C GLU A 82 10.77 3.16 -18.57
N MET A 83 10.48 2.83 -17.30
CA MET A 83 9.11 2.76 -16.80
C MET A 83 8.51 4.15 -16.52
N VAL A 84 9.31 5.15 -16.16
CA VAL A 84 8.82 6.51 -15.92
C VAL A 84 8.22 7.09 -17.20
N ARG A 85 7.02 7.68 -17.09
CA ARG A 85 6.13 8.15 -18.17
C ARG A 85 5.51 7.06 -19.03
N SER A 86 5.75 5.79 -18.72
CA SER A 86 5.03 4.67 -19.32
C SER A 86 3.76 4.36 -18.53
N GLU A 87 2.75 3.84 -19.22
CA GLU A 87 1.55 3.32 -18.58
C GLU A 87 1.87 2.01 -17.86
N VAL A 88 1.41 1.89 -16.62
CA VAL A 88 1.54 0.68 -15.81
C VAL A 88 0.19 0.31 -15.21
N GLU A 89 -0.02 -0.98 -15.01
CA GLU A 89 -1.15 -1.50 -14.24
C GLU A 89 -0.67 -1.90 -12.85
N ILE A 90 -1.28 -1.32 -11.81
CA ILE A 90 -0.93 -1.55 -10.41
C ILE A 90 -2.11 -2.17 -9.69
N PHE A 91 -1.86 -3.33 -9.10
CA PHE A 91 -2.76 -4.00 -8.17
C PHE A 91 -2.31 -3.66 -6.75
N TYR A 92 -3.21 -3.12 -5.94
CA TYR A 92 -2.92 -2.76 -4.56
C TYR A 92 -3.99 -3.25 -3.58
N ALA A 93 -3.61 -3.44 -2.33
CA ALA A 93 -4.48 -3.97 -1.29
C ALA A 93 -5.71 -3.06 -1.01
N LYS A 94 -6.90 -3.66 -0.98
CA LYS A 94 -8.14 -3.06 -0.47
C LYS A 94 -8.07 -2.93 1.05
N HIS A 95 -7.33 -1.94 1.51
CA HIS A 95 -7.09 -1.76 2.94
C HIS A 95 -7.39 -0.32 3.38
N TRP A 96 -8.15 -0.24 4.48
CA TRP A 96 -8.43 0.97 5.24
C TRP A 96 -8.13 0.69 6.71
N THR A 97 -7.51 1.65 7.38
CA THR A 97 -7.27 1.62 8.83
C THR A 97 -7.54 3.00 9.41
N PRO A 98 -7.80 3.10 10.72
CA PRO A 98 -7.82 4.40 11.40
C PRO A 98 -6.45 5.13 11.38
N LEU A 99 -5.36 4.44 11.04
CA LEU A 99 -4.03 5.04 10.87
C LEU A 99 -3.84 5.67 9.48
N ASP A 100 -4.60 5.21 8.48
CA ASP A 100 -4.68 5.80 7.14
C ASP A 100 -6.15 6.02 6.72
N PRO A 101 -6.86 6.95 7.38
CA PRO A 101 -8.30 7.10 7.21
C PRO A 101 -8.69 7.60 5.81
N PHE A 102 -7.76 8.23 5.09
CA PHE A 102 -7.97 8.74 3.73
C PHE A 102 -7.42 7.79 2.66
N GLY A 103 -6.83 6.66 3.04
CA GLY A 103 -6.27 5.69 2.11
C GLY A 103 -5.15 6.25 1.25
N LYS A 104 -4.27 7.08 1.83
CA LYS A 104 -3.15 7.72 1.14
C LYS A 104 -2.02 6.77 0.84
N ASN A 105 -1.86 5.67 1.58
CA ASN A 105 -0.78 4.72 1.41
C ASN A 105 -1.34 3.37 0.95
N LYS A 106 -0.93 2.92 -0.23
CA LYS A 106 -1.44 1.70 -0.86
C LYS A 106 -0.32 0.70 -1.08
N HIS A 107 -0.40 -0.42 -0.36
CA HIS A 107 0.52 -1.54 -0.52
C HIS A 107 0.24 -2.23 -1.85
N VAL A 108 1.24 -2.25 -2.72
CA VAL A 108 1.20 -2.82 -4.07
C VAL A 108 1.53 -4.30 -3.99
N SER A 109 0.67 -5.11 -4.58
CA SER A 109 0.83 -6.57 -4.64
C SER A 109 1.28 -7.09 -5.99
N ARG A 110 0.99 -6.35 -7.06
CA ARG A 110 1.38 -6.75 -8.41
C ARG A 110 1.52 -5.53 -9.31
N ILE A 111 2.47 -5.61 -10.23
CA ILE A 111 2.65 -4.62 -11.29
C ILE A 111 2.79 -5.34 -12.63
N VAL A 112 2.05 -4.84 -13.62
CA VAL A 112 2.17 -5.25 -15.01
C VAL A 112 2.62 -4.04 -15.83
N TRP A 113 3.63 -4.24 -16.68
CA TRP A 113 4.18 -3.21 -17.56
C TRP A 113 4.37 -3.82 -18.95
N ASN A 114 3.84 -3.18 -19.99
CA ASN A 114 3.84 -3.68 -21.37
C ASN A 114 3.24 -5.10 -21.53
N GLY A 115 2.31 -5.49 -20.65
CA GLY A 115 1.72 -6.82 -20.62
C GLY A 115 2.54 -7.87 -19.88
N ASP A 116 3.77 -7.53 -19.47
CA ASP A 116 4.64 -8.42 -18.70
C ASP A 116 4.46 -8.22 -17.20
N LEU A 117 4.44 -9.34 -16.47
CA LEU A 117 4.37 -9.37 -15.01
C LEU A 117 5.75 -9.07 -14.43
N ILE A 118 5.97 -7.84 -13.98
CA ILE A 118 7.27 -7.39 -13.45
C ILE A 118 7.39 -7.54 -11.93
N TYR A 119 6.26 -7.63 -11.23
CA TYR A 119 6.21 -7.89 -9.80
C TYR A 119 4.93 -8.61 -9.42
N ASP A 120 5.05 -9.60 -8.53
CA ASP A 120 3.93 -10.34 -8.01
C ASP A 120 4.20 -10.88 -6.59
N GLU A 121 3.28 -10.60 -5.68
CA GLU A 121 3.20 -11.20 -4.34
C GLU A 121 1.89 -11.97 -4.12
N ILE A 122 0.98 -11.95 -5.08
CA ILE A 122 -0.31 -12.62 -4.95
C ILE A 122 -0.07 -14.14 -4.99
N ASN A 123 -0.65 -14.88 -4.05
CA ASN A 123 -0.46 -16.33 -3.85
C ASN A 123 0.99 -16.79 -3.50
N LYS A 124 1.86 -15.90 -3.02
CA LYS A 124 3.15 -16.30 -2.42
C LYS A 124 2.99 -16.80 -0.99
#